data_AF-A0A942PRS9-F1
#
_entry.id   AF-A0A942PRS9-F1
#
_cell.length_a   1.000
_cell.length_b   1.000
_cell.length_c   1.000
_cell.angle_alpha   90.00
_cell.angle_beta   90.00
_cell.angle_gamma   90.00
#
_symmetry.space_group_name_H-M   'P 1'
#
loop_
_entity.id
_entity.type
_entity.pdbx_description
1 polymer ?
#
loop_
_entity_poly.entity_id
_entity_poly.type
_entity_poly.pdbx_seq_one_letter_code
_entity_poly.pdbx_strand_id
1 'polypeptide(L)' 'RQFEETYRELAGQFHTAWVPFLLEGIAANRDQFQADGLHPTVAAQPLVLENVWRELKPLLGKH' A
#
# COMPACT_ATOMS: atom_id res chain seq x y z
N ARG A 1 9.82 4.65 10.66
CA ARG A 1 8.74 5.11 11.57
C ARG A 1 8.39 6.56 11.29
N GLN A 2 9.33 7.50 11.43
CA GLN A 2 9.07 8.92 11.13
C GLN A 2 8.45 9.19 9.74
N PHE A 3 8.91 8.50 8.70
CA PHE A 3 8.33 8.60 7.35
C PHE A 3 6.85 8.20 7.32
N GLU A 4 6.49 7.04 7.84
CA GLU A 4 5.10 6.54 7.91
C GLU A 4 4.21 7.46 8.74
N GLU A 5 4.72 7.94 9.87
CA GLU A 5 4.01 8.84 10.79
C GLU A 5 3.61 10.14 10.09
N THR A 6 4.50 10.72 9.27
CA THR A 6 4.20 11.92 8.48
C THR A 6 2.99 11.71 7.57
N TYR A 7 2.90 10.59 6.84
CA TYR A 7 1.76 10.36 5.95
C TYR A 7 0.47 10.06 6.72
N ARG A 8 0.53 9.35 7.84
CA ARG A 8 -0.63 9.14 8.72
C ARG A 8 -1.19 10.47 9.25
N GLU A 9 -0.31 11.39 9.66
CA GLU A 9 -0.69 12.72 10.14
C GLU A 9 -1.33 13.55 9.01
N LEU A 10 -0.72 13.58 7.83
CA LEU A 10 -1.26 14.28 6.67
C LEU A 10 -2.62 13.71 6.25
N ALA A 11 -2.79 12.38 6.26
CA ALA A 11 -4.06 11.76 5.92
C ALA A 11 -5.19 12.23 6.85
N GLY A 12 -4.93 12.32 8.16
CA GLY A 12 -5.83 12.89 9.15
C GLY A 12 -6.10 14.38 8.91
N GLN A 13 -5.07 15.19 8.65
CA GLN A 13 -5.20 16.63 8.39
C GLN A 13 -6.08 16.93 7.17
N PHE A 14 -5.89 16.19 6.08
CA PHE A 14 -6.59 16.40 4.82
C PHE A 14 -7.87 15.57 4.67
N HIS A 15 -8.27 14.79 5.69
CA HIS A 15 -9.44 13.91 5.67
C HIS A 15 -9.43 12.95 4.47
N THR A 16 -8.25 12.38 4.18
CA THR A 16 -8.06 11.41 3.09
C THR A 16 -7.88 10.01 3.66
N ALA A 17 -8.21 8.99 2.86
CA ALA A 17 -7.93 7.61 3.24
C ALA A 17 -6.42 7.35 3.34
N TRP A 18 -6.05 6.42 4.21
CA TRP A 18 -4.66 6.13 4.56
C TRP A 18 -4.36 4.66 4.31
N VAL A 19 -3.39 4.38 3.43
CA VAL A 19 -2.84 3.03 3.22
C VAL A 19 -1.59 2.89 4.11
N PRO A 20 -1.62 2.11 5.21
CA PRO A 20 -0.53 2.06 6.19
C PRO A 20 0.82 1.66 5.59
N PHE A 21 0.82 0.67 4.72
CA PHE A 21 2.01 0.26 3.98
C PHE A 21 1.64 -0.41 2.65
N LEU A 22 2.07 0.18 1.54
CA LEU A 22 1.74 -0.29 0.19
C LEU A 22 2.23 -1.73 -0.07
N LEU A 23 3.38 -2.11 0.50
CA LEU A 23 4.02 -3.41 0.29
C LEU A 23 3.83 -4.36 1.47
N GLU A 24 2.75 -4.19 2.24
CA GLU A 24 2.36 -5.14 3.28
C GLU A 24 2.24 -6.56 2.70
N GLY A 25 2.85 -7.54 3.38
CA GLY A 25 2.92 -8.93 2.90
C GLY A 25 3.93 -9.19 1.76
N ILE A 26 4.56 -8.15 1.20
CA ILE A 26 5.51 -8.25 0.08
C ILE A 26 6.94 -7.98 0.52
N ALA A 27 7.15 -6.92 1.31
CA ALA A 27 8.47 -6.35 1.57
C ALA A 27 9.51 -7.30 2.20
N ALA A 28 9.06 -8.33 2.92
CA ALA A 28 9.94 -9.31 3.55
C ALA A 28 10.32 -10.49 2.63
N ASN A 29 9.70 -10.63 1.45
CA ASN A 29 9.92 -11.74 0.54
C ASN A 29 10.69 -11.28 -0.71
N ARG A 30 11.97 -11.62 -0.80
CA ARG A 30 12.84 -11.24 -1.93
C ARG A 30 12.37 -11.81 -3.28
N ASP A 31 11.67 -12.94 -3.28
CA ASP A 31 11.15 -13.55 -4.51
C ASP A 31 9.98 -12.74 -5.11
N GLN A 32 9.42 -11.82 -4.33
CA GLN A 32 8.39 -10.90 -4.79
C GLN A 32 8.96 -9.63 -5.44
N PHE A 33 10.29 -9.50 -5.53
CA PHE A 33 10.95 -8.37 -6.17
C PHE A 33 11.62 -8.75 -7.49
N GLN A 34 11.71 -7.79 -8.40
CA GLN A 34 12.48 -7.89 -9.63
C GLN A 34 13.99 -8.00 -9.31
N ALA A 35 14.80 -8.26 -10.33
CA ALA A 35 16.24 -8.47 -10.17
C ALA A 35 16.97 -7.27 -9.50
N ASP A 36 16.38 -6.07 -9.55
CA ASP A 36 16.91 -4.88 -8.86
C ASP A 36 16.68 -4.87 -7.34
N GLY A 37 15.81 -5.75 -6.83
CA GLY A 37 15.44 -5.83 -5.42
C GLY A 37 14.59 -4.66 -4.92
N LEU A 38 14.06 -3.81 -5.82
CA LEU A 38 13.30 -2.59 -5.47
C LEU A 38 11.85 -2.68 -5.93
N HIS A 39 11.60 -3.20 -7.13
CA HIS A 39 10.26 -3.22 -7.71
C HIS A 39 9.57 -4.57 -7.50
N PRO A 40 8.29 -4.61 -7.08
CA PRO A 40 7.55 -5.86 -7.03
C PRO A 40 7.44 -6.54 -8.42
N THR A 41 7.42 -7.86 -8.43
CA THR A 41 7.19 -8.65 -9.65
C THR A 41 5.74 -8.53 -10.13
N VAL A 42 5.45 -9.07 -11.32
CA VAL A 42 4.06 -9.21 -11.82
C VAL A 42 3.22 -10.07 -10.88
N ALA A 43 3.81 -11.13 -10.31
CA ALA A 43 3.12 -12.03 -9.38
C ALA A 43 2.75 -11.33 -8.05
N ALA A 44 3.48 -10.30 -7.66
CA ALA A 44 3.21 -9.52 -6.45
C ALA A 44 2.09 -8.48 -6.63
N GLN A 45 1.75 -8.09 -7.86
CA GLN A 45 0.80 -7.00 -8.13
C GLN A 45 -0.60 -7.21 -7.53
N PRO A 46 -1.19 -8.43 -7.51
CA PRO A 46 -2.47 -8.65 -6.85
C PRO A 46 -2.45 -8.33 -5.35
N LEU A 47 -1.32 -8.53 -4.67
CA LEU A 47 -1.15 -8.17 -3.25
C LEU A 47 -1.06 -6.65 -3.08
N VAL A 48 -0.34 -5.96 -3.97
CA VAL A 48 -0.30 -4.48 -3.99
C VAL A 48 -1.71 -3.92 -4.17
N LEU A 49 -2.49 -4.48 -5.10
CA LEU A 49 -3.88 -4.11 -5.32
C LEU A 49 -4.71 -4.28 -4.06
N GLU A 50 -4.64 -5.44 -3.40
CA GLU A 50 -5.43 -5.71 -2.19
C GLU A 50 -5.14 -4.70 -1.07
N ASN A 51 -3.87 -4.31 -0.88
CA ASN A 51 -3.47 -3.32 0.12
C ASN A 51 -4.10 -1.94 -0.13
N VAL A 52 -4.23 -1.53 -1.41
CA VAL A 52 -4.91 -0.28 -1.77
C VAL A 52 -6.43 -0.44 -1.73
N TRP A 53 -6.94 -1.56 -2.22
CA TRP A 53 -8.37 -1.82 -2.39
C TRP A 53 -9.12 -1.84 -1.06
N ARG A 54 -8.48 -2.33 0.02
CA ARG A 54 -9.04 -2.31 1.37
C ARG A 54 -9.47 -0.91 1.81
N GLU A 55 -8.67 0.10 1.48
CA GLU A 55 -8.90 1.49 1.85
C GLU A 55 -9.72 2.24 0.79
N LEU A 56 -9.56 1.89 -0.50
CA LEU A 56 -10.26 2.54 -1.60
C LEU A 56 -11.74 2.11 -1.69
N LYS A 57 -12.03 0.81 -1.54
CA LYS A 57 -13.36 0.24 -1.78
C LYS A 57 -14.47 0.93 -0.95
N PRO A 58 -14.29 1.23 0.34
CA PRO A 58 -15.30 1.95 1.13
C PRO A 58 -15.64 3.34 0.59
N LEU A 59 -14.72 3.98 -0.15
CA LEU A 59 -14.88 5.34 -0.69
C LEU A 59 -15.71 5.39 -1.97
N LEU A 60 -15.82 4.26 -2.69
CA LEU A 60 -16.47 4.20 -4.01
C LEU A 60 -18.00 4.23 -3.93
N GLY A 61 -18.59 4.24 -2.73
CA GLY A 61 -20.04 4.20 -2.54
C GLY A 61 -20.66 2.86 -2.94
N LYS A 62 -21.97 2.72 -2.72
CA LYS A 62 -22.75 1.60 -3.27
C LYS A 62 -23.24 2.01 -4.66
N HIS A 63 -22.67 1.41 -5.70
CA HIS A 63 -23.28 1.38 -7.02
C HIS A 63 -24.23 0.19 -7.12
#